data_AF-A0A1H6HV76-F1
#
_entry.id   AF-A0A1H6HV76-F1
#
_cell.length_a   1.000
_cell.length_b   1.000
_cell.length_c   1.000
_cell.angle_alpha   90.00
_cell.angle_beta   90.00
_cell.angle_gamma   90.00
#
_symmetry.space_group_name_H-M   'P 1'
#
loop_
_entity.id
_entity.type
_entity.pdbx_description
1 polymer ?
#
loop_
_entity_poly.entity_id
_entity_poly.type
_entity_poly.pdbx_seq_one_letter_code
_entity_poly.pdbx_strand_id
1 'polypeptide(L)'
;MTDDPAADGDLDTDTDFDDDADDSRATTVSESAIEALCDALALKDETRTGWALRGVHDPESVAAHSWGVAYLVVAIGETFTDEFPDLDLDAALRMAVVHDLGEAETGDVPTRADPEAAESLPDADEQAAAERGAVADLTAPFDAAERLRADWETYERRDRPEARVVKDLDVVDMCLQALVYERADRYDQADSSADDPTTDDPASGAPTADAFAEYDALDEFFVTARRSVSTETGRSHLDRIHDRYVAARDHDDPA
;
A
#
# COMPACT_ATOMS: atom_id res chain seq x y z
N MET A 1 -4.59 1.12 96.08
CA MET A 1 -4.52 1.40 94.63
C MET A 1 -4.65 0.05 93.95
N THR A 2 -5.85 -0.53 93.81
CA THR A 2 -6.88 -0.25 92.77
C THR A 2 -6.22 -0.31 91.38
N ASP A 3 -6.46 -1.25 90.47
CA ASP A 3 -7.60 -2.13 90.17
C ASP A 3 -7.10 -3.38 89.42
N ASP A 4 -7.87 -4.47 89.51
CA ASP A 4 -7.97 -5.59 88.56
C ASP A 4 -9.28 -5.32 87.75
N PRO A 5 -9.48 -5.69 86.46
CA PRO A 5 -9.68 -7.10 86.08
C PRO A 5 -9.31 -7.53 84.63
N ALA A 6 -9.38 -8.86 84.47
CA ALA A 6 -9.37 -9.72 83.28
C ALA A 6 -10.06 -9.25 81.99
N ALA A 7 -9.62 -9.82 80.85
CA ALA A 7 -10.49 -10.34 79.78
C ALA A 7 -9.73 -11.28 78.82
N ASP A 8 -10.25 -12.51 78.70
CA ASP A 8 -10.18 -13.36 77.50
C ASP A 8 -10.76 -12.62 76.28
N GLY A 9 -10.25 -12.93 75.08
CA GLY A 9 -10.83 -12.45 73.83
C GLY A 9 -10.22 -13.14 72.60
N ASP A 10 -10.91 -14.17 72.12
CA ASP A 10 -10.85 -14.67 70.75
C ASP A 10 -11.02 -13.53 69.73
N LEU A 11 -10.26 -13.58 68.64
CA LEU A 11 -10.61 -12.96 67.37
C LEU A 11 -10.19 -13.90 66.24
N ASP A 12 -11.15 -14.74 65.84
CA ASP A 12 -11.33 -15.15 64.45
C ASP A 12 -11.41 -13.90 63.56
N THR A 13 -10.69 -13.90 62.45
CA THR A 13 -11.25 -13.44 61.18
C THR A 13 -10.59 -14.23 60.06
N ASP A 14 -11.33 -15.22 59.55
CA ASP A 14 -11.38 -15.48 58.12
C ASP A 14 -11.38 -14.15 57.36
N THR A 15 -10.51 -14.02 56.38
CA THR A 15 -10.75 -13.07 55.30
C THR A 15 -10.62 -13.84 54.02
N ASP A 16 -11.81 -14.28 53.59
CA ASP A 16 -12.14 -14.58 52.21
C ASP A 16 -11.46 -13.56 51.29
N PHE A 17 -10.51 -14.03 50.48
CA PHE A 17 -10.18 -13.36 49.22
C PHE A 17 -11.18 -13.88 48.18
N ASP A 18 -12.44 -13.46 48.32
CA ASP A 18 -13.38 -13.42 47.21
C ASP A 18 -13.21 -12.09 46.47
N ASP A 19 -13.30 -12.17 45.13
CA ASP A 19 -13.24 -11.08 44.13
C ASP A 19 -11.89 -10.35 44.04
N ASP A 20 -11.20 -10.29 42.90
CA ASP A 20 -11.74 -9.99 41.57
C ASP A 20 -11.22 -10.95 40.49
N ALA A 21 -12.15 -11.71 39.91
CA ALA A 21 -11.99 -12.27 38.59
C ALA A 21 -12.47 -11.27 37.53
N ASP A 22 -11.69 -10.23 37.19
CA ASP A 22 -11.98 -9.41 35.99
C ASP A 22 -10.82 -8.48 35.56
N ASP A 23 -9.70 -9.00 35.05
CA ASP A 23 -8.85 -8.19 34.13
C ASP A 23 -7.88 -9.05 33.30
N SER A 24 -8.39 -10.07 32.58
CA SER A 24 -7.56 -10.80 31.61
C SER A 24 -8.27 -10.97 30.27
N ARG A 25 -9.05 -9.97 29.85
CA ARG A 25 -9.66 -9.93 28.52
C ARG A 25 -8.59 -9.74 27.44
N ALA A 26 -8.05 -10.88 27.01
CA ALA A 26 -7.38 -11.20 25.75
C ALA A 26 -6.28 -10.24 25.25
N THR A 27 -5.06 -10.44 25.74
CA THR A 27 -3.80 -9.88 25.19
C THR A 27 -3.29 -10.67 23.95
N THR A 28 -4.14 -11.48 23.31
CA THR A 28 -3.73 -12.43 22.26
C THR A 28 -4.63 -12.31 21.03
N VAL A 29 -4.02 -12.26 19.85
CA VAL A 29 -4.69 -12.25 18.54
C VAL A 29 -5.55 -13.52 18.39
N SER A 30 -6.81 -13.40 17.97
CA SER A 30 -7.68 -14.56 17.72
C SER A 30 -7.21 -15.37 16.51
N GLU A 31 -7.65 -16.62 16.38
CA GLU A 31 -7.34 -17.44 15.19
C GLU A 31 -7.80 -16.78 13.90
N SER A 32 -9.02 -16.24 13.88
CA SER A 32 -9.55 -15.47 12.73
C SER A 32 -8.72 -14.23 12.41
N ALA A 33 -8.16 -13.57 13.43
CA ALA A 33 -7.29 -12.41 13.23
C ALA A 33 -5.90 -12.83 12.73
N ILE A 34 -5.41 -14.02 13.09
CA ILE A 34 -4.19 -14.58 12.49
C ILE A 34 -4.41 -14.91 11.01
N GLU A 35 -5.55 -15.52 10.66
CA GLU A 35 -5.92 -15.81 9.26
C GLU A 35 -5.96 -14.52 8.45
N ALA A 36 -6.71 -13.51 8.90
CA ALA A 36 -6.78 -12.22 8.22
C ALA A 36 -5.42 -11.50 8.11
N LEU A 37 -4.53 -11.65 9.11
CA LEU A 37 -3.16 -11.14 9.00
C LEU A 37 -2.36 -11.90 7.93
N CYS A 38 -2.50 -13.22 7.83
CA CYS A 38 -1.85 -14.00 6.77
C CYS A 38 -2.38 -13.59 5.38
N ASP A 39 -3.69 -13.42 5.24
CA ASP A 39 -4.32 -13.02 3.98
C ASP A 39 -3.87 -11.61 3.57
N ALA A 40 -3.88 -10.64 4.49
CA ALA A 40 -3.33 -9.31 4.24
C ALA A 40 -1.84 -9.32 3.85
N LEU A 41 -1.07 -10.29 4.34
CA LEU A 41 0.35 -10.45 4.01
C LEU A 41 0.58 -11.08 2.62
N ALA A 42 -0.45 -11.55 1.93
CA ALA A 42 -0.37 -11.99 0.53
C ALA A 42 0.17 -10.90 -0.39
N LEU A 43 0.01 -9.61 -0.02
CA LEU A 43 0.63 -8.46 -0.70
C LEU A 43 2.15 -8.57 -0.87
N LYS A 44 2.84 -9.38 -0.05
CA LYS A 44 4.28 -9.62 -0.19
C LYS A 44 4.62 -10.42 -1.44
N ASP A 45 3.70 -11.26 -1.89
CA ASP A 45 3.83 -12.13 -3.05
C ASP A 45 3.03 -11.59 -4.26
N GLU A 46 2.12 -10.64 -4.04
CA GLU A 46 1.39 -9.93 -5.11
C GLU A 46 2.33 -9.00 -5.88
N THR A 47 2.56 -9.31 -7.15
CA THR A 47 3.48 -8.56 -8.02
C THR A 47 2.79 -7.33 -8.60
N ARG A 48 3.50 -6.19 -8.66
CA ARG A 48 3.01 -4.99 -9.34
C ARG A 48 2.91 -5.22 -10.85
N THR A 49 1.71 -5.47 -11.34
CA THR A 49 1.39 -5.95 -12.70
C THR A 49 1.92 -4.99 -13.77
N GLY A 50 1.87 -3.68 -13.51
CA GLY A 50 2.38 -2.66 -14.44
C GLY A 50 3.85 -2.86 -14.81
N TRP A 51 4.71 -3.29 -13.87
CA TRP A 51 6.13 -3.54 -14.15
C TRP A 51 6.34 -4.84 -14.93
N ALA A 52 5.62 -5.91 -14.56
CA ALA A 52 5.69 -7.21 -15.23
C ALA A 52 5.30 -7.08 -16.72
N LEU A 53 4.27 -6.30 -17.02
CA LEU A 53 3.82 -6.02 -18.39
C LEU A 53 4.85 -5.24 -19.22
N ARG A 54 5.81 -4.56 -18.58
CA ARG A 54 6.91 -3.84 -19.24
C ARG A 54 8.21 -4.63 -19.28
N GLY A 55 8.16 -5.93 -18.97
CA GLY A 55 9.34 -6.79 -19.01
C GLY A 55 10.37 -6.46 -17.94
N VAL A 56 9.97 -5.77 -16.85
CA VAL A 56 10.86 -5.55 -15.72
C VAL A 56 11.16 -6.90 -15.06
N HIS A 57 12.43 -7.24 -14.90
CA HIS A 57 12.88 -8.44 -14.21
C HIS A 57 12.74 -8.28 -12.69
N ASP A 58 12.16 -9.28 -12.03
CA ASP A 58 11.93 -9.34 -10.58
C ASP A 58 11.20 -8.08 -10.03
N PRO A 59 10.03 -7.71 -10.58
CA PRO A 59 9.29 -6.53 -10.17
C PRO A 59 8.97 -6.55 -8.66
N GLU A 60 8.85 -5.36 -8.09
CA GLU A 60 8.43 -5.20 -6.69
C GLU A 60 7.04 -5.79 -6.45
N SER A 61 6.78 -6.18 -5.21
CA SER A 61 5.44 -6.53 -4.77
C SER A 61 4.64 -5.32 -4.29
N VAL A 62 3.33 -5.45 -4.21
CA VAL A 62 2.43 -4.40 -3.69
C VAL A 62 2.81 -4.00 -2.26
N ALA A 63 3.25 -4.95 -1.43
CA ALA A 63 3.77 -4.64 -0.09
C ALA A 63 5.06 -3.80 -0.12
N ALA A 64 5.94 -4.00 -1.11
CA ALA A 64 7.16 -3.22 -1.25
C ALA A 64 6.85 -1.79 -1.69
N HIS A 65 5.93 -1.61 -2.65
CA HIS A 65 5.36 -0.32 -3.05
C HIS A 65 4.73 0.40 -1.85
N SER A 66 3.81 -0.25 -1.13
CA SER A 66 3.17 0.32 0.07
C SER A 66 4.17 0.73 1.15
N TRP A 67 5.24 -0.04 1.34
CA TRP A 67 6.34 0.36 2.23
C TRP A 67 7.08 1.60 1.71
N GLY A 68 7.34 1.69 0.41
CA GLY A 68 7.94 2.85 -0.27
C GLY A 68 7.13 4.12 -0.03
N VAL A 69 5.82 4.08 -0.30
CA VAL A 69 4.90 5.19 -0.04
C VAL A 69 4.93 5.62 1.43
N ALA A 70 4.84 4.66 2.37
CA ALA A 70 4.90 4.94 3.79
C ALA A 70 6.23 5.57 4.21
N TYR A 71 7.34 5.09 3.65
CA TYR A 71 8.67 5.68 3.86
C TYR A 71 8.74 7.11 3.32
N LEU A 72 8.17 7.39 2.15
CA LEU A 72 8.14 8.74 1.60
C LEU A 72 7.32 9.70 2.45
N VAL A 73 6.19 9.26 3.04
CA VAL A 73 5.43 10.08 3.99
C VAL A 73 6.34 10.52 5.14
N VAL A 74 7.10 9.60 5.73
CA VAL A 74 8.02 9.89 6.83
C VAL A 74 9.20 10.77 6.38
N ALA A 75 9.78 10.48 5.21
CA ALA A 75 11.01 11.10 4.76
C ALA A 75 10.80 12.52 4.19
N ILE A 76 9.71 12.74 3.47
CA ILE A 76 9.46 13.98 2.72
C ILE A 76 8.05 14.55 2.91
N GLY A 77 7.18 13.97 3.73
CA GLY A 77 5.82 14.48 3.96
C GLY A 77 5.78 15.91 4.49
N GLU A 78 6.77 16.31 5.30
CA GLU A 78 6.91 17.69 5.80
C GLU A 78 7.03 18.73 4.68
N THR A 79 7.48 18.33 3.48
CA THR A 79 7.58 19.25 2.32
C THR A 79 6.23 19.75 1.82
N PHE A 80 5.12 19.11 2.21
CA PHE A 80 3.76 19.51 1.84
C PHE A 80 3.12 20.50 2.82
N THR A 81 3.78 20.82 3.95
CA THR A 81 3.19 21.66 5.00
C THR A 81 3.03 23.13 4.60
N ASP A 82 3.79 23.62 3.61
CA ASP A 82 3.58 24.94 3.02
C ASP A 82 2.21 25.04 2.31
N GLU A 83 1.76 23.94 1.69
CA GLU A 83 0.45 23.84 1.02
C GLU A 83 -0.65 23.44 2.02
N PHE A 84 -0.32 22.61 3.01
CA PHE A 84 -1.23 22.11 4.03
C PHE A 84 -0.65 22.31 5.45
N PRO A 85 -0.83 23.50 6.07
CA PRO A 85 -0.23 23.80 7.38
C PRO A 85 -0.68 22.91 8.54
N ASP A 86 -1.86 22.31 8.43
CA ASP A 86 -2.48 21.45 9.45
C ASP A 86 -2.43 19.95 9.04
N LEU A 87 -1.48 19.56 8.17
CA LEU A 87 -1.35 18.20 7.66
C LEU A 87 -1.04 17.20 8.80
N ASP A 88 -1.91 16.20 8.99
CA ASP A 88 -1.66 15.10 9.91
C ASP A 88 -0.83 14.00 9.22
N LEU A 89 0.49 14.02 9.44
CA LEU A 89 1.41 13.02 8.89
C LEU A 89 1.23 11.62 9.49
N ASP A 90 0.71 11.49 10.72
CA ASP A 90 0.41 10.19 11.30
C ASP A 90 -0.81 9.56 10.61
N ALA A 91 -1.80 10.37 10.25
CA ALA A 91 -2.94 9.93 9.43
C ALA A 91 -2.50 9.58 8.00
N ALA A 92 -1.66 10.40 7.37
CA ALA A 92 -1.09 10.10 6.07
C ALA A 92 -0.30 8.77 6.08
N LEU A 93 0.50 8.52 7.13
CA LEU A 93 1.27 7.30 7.26
C LEU A 93 0.37 6.06 7.41
N ARG A 94 -0.68 6.15 8.23
CA ARG A 94 -1.66 5.06 8.36
C ARG A 94 -2.35 4.75 7.03
N MET A 95 -2.77 5.80 6.30
CA MET A 95 -3.35 5.64 4.97
C MET A 95 -2.39 4.99 3.98
N ALA A 96 -1.13 5.44 3.92
CA ALA A 96 -0.12 4.85 3.04
C ALA A 96 0.08 3.34 3.30
N VAL A 97 0.01 2.90 4.55
CA VAL A 97 0.17 1.47 4.89
C VAL A 97 -1.01 0.62 4.41
N VAL A 98 -2.23 1.17 4.33
CA VAL A 98 -3.44 0.39 4.04
C VAL A 98 -4.03 0.66 2.66
N HIS A 99 -3.48 1.60 1.89
CA HIS A 99 -4.13 2.09 0.66
C HIS A 99 -4.41 0.99 -0.37
N ASP A 100 -3.47 0.06 -0.56
CA ASP A 100 -3.62 -1.09 -1.46
C ASP A 100 -4.00 -2.39 -0.72
N LEU A 101 -4.54 -2.30 0.51
CA LEU A 101 -4.87 -3.50 1.30
C LEU A 101 -5.86 -4.45 0.58
N GLY A 102 -6.77 -3.91 -0.22
CA GLY A 102 -7.75 -4.69 -0.98
C GLY A 102 -7.11 -5.61 -2.03
N GLU A 103 -5.94 -5.24 -2.55
CA GLU A 103 -5.22 -5.99 -3.59
C GLU A 103 -4.73 -7.36 -3.07
N ALA A 104 -4.71 -7.58 -1.75
CA ALA A 104 -4.39 -8.87 -1.16
C ALA A 104 -5.37 -9.98 -1.60
N GLU A 105 -6.61 -9.61 -1.92
CA GLU A 105 -7.63 -10.55 -2.41
C GLU A 105 -8.01 -10.31 -3.88
N THR A 106 -7.98 -9.05 -4.35
CA THR A 106 -8.39 -8.72 -5.71
C THR A 106 -7.24 -8.82 -6.74
N GLY A 107 -6.00 -8.86 -6.27
CA GLY A 107 -4.80 -8.67 -7.10
C GLY A 107 -4.59 -7.22 -7.53
N ASP A 108 -3.39 -6.92 -8.04
CA ASP A 108 -3.06 -5.61 -8.64
C ASP A 108 -3.61 -5.53 -10.07
N VAL A 109 -4.76 -4.85 -10.22
CA VAL A 109 -5.41 -4.67 -11.52
C VAL A 109 -4.82 -3.45 -12.24
N PRO A 110 -4.10 -3.64 -13.37
CA PRO A 110 -3.46 -2.53 -14.07
C PRO A 110 -4.50 -1.57 -14.66
N THR A 111 -4.30 -0.26 -14.44
CA THR A 111 -5.20 0.79 -14.95
C THR A 111 -5.23 0.88 -16.49
N ARG A 112 -4.24 0.32 -17.17
CA ARG A 112 -4.22 0.11 -18.63
C ARG A 112 -3.80 -1.32 -18.92
N ALA A 113 -4.76 -2.15 -19.29
CA ALA A 113 -4.48 -3.37 -20.03
C ALA A 113 -4.73 -3.12 -21.53
N ASP A 114 -4.19 -3.98 -22.39
CA ASP A 114 -4.51 -4.02 -23.81
C ASP A 114 -6.03 -3.86 -24.04
N PRO A 115 -6.53 -3.11 -25.03
CA PRO A 115 -7.96 -3.06 -25.33
C PRO A 115 -8.66 -4.43 -25.40
N GLU A 116 -7.99 -5.52 -25.80
CA GLU A 116 -8.56 -6.88 -25.75
C GLU A 116 -8.63 -7.45 -24.31
N ALA A 117 -7.67 -7.12 -23.45
CA ALA A 117 -7.69 -7.46 -22.02
C ALA A 117 -8.60 -6.53 -21.21
N ALA A 118 -8.82 -5.29 -21.66
CA ALA A 118 -9.70 -4.32 -21.03
C ALA A 118 -11.19 -4.75 -21.10
N GLU A 119 -11.57 -5.60 -22.07
CA GLU A 119 -12.93 -6.17 -22.12
C GLU A 119 -13.17 -7.26 -21.06
N SER A 120 -12.13 -7.87 -20.51
CA SER A 120 -12.22 -8.89 -19.46
C SER A 120 -11.93 -8.37 -18.05
N LEU A 121 -11.43 -7.13 -17.92
CA LEU A 121 -11.25 -6.47 -16.63
C LEU A 121 -12.58 -5.97 -16.05
N PRO A 122 -12.75 -5.99 -14.72
CA PRO A 122 -13.89 -5.37 -14.07
C PRO A 122 -13.93 -3.87 -14.39
N ASP A 123 -15.13 -3.31 -14.51
CA ASP A 123 -15.28 -1.85 -14.58
C ASP A 123 -14.81 -1.21 -13.26
N ALA A 124 -14.38 0.05 -13.31
CA ALA A 124 -13.82 0.76 -12.16
C ALA A 124 -14.73 0.73 -10.92
N ASP A 125 -16.05 0.81 -11.10
CA ASP A 125 -17.00 0.75 -9.99
C ASP A 125 -17.09 -0.67 -9.37
N GLU A 126 -16.93 -1.71 -10.19
CA GLU A 126 -16.92 -3.11 -9.75
C GLU A 126 -15.63 -3.44 -8.99
N GLN A 127 -14.48 -3.00 -9.51
CA GLN A 127 -13.18 -3.13 -8.84
C GLN A 127 -13.19 -2.43 -7.48
N ALA A 128 -13.63 -1.17 -7.42
CA ALA A 128 -13.70 -0.41 -6.17
C ALA A 128 -14.70 -1.03 -5.17
N ALA A 129 -15.74 -1.73 -5.64
CA ALA A 129 -16.64 -2.47 -4.76
C ALA A 129 -16.00 -3.77 -4.24
N ALA A 130 -15.24 -4.49 -5.08
CA ALA A 130 -14.51 -5.68 -4.71
C ALA A 130 -13.42 -5.38 -3.67
N GLU A 131 -12.59 -4.36 -3.92
CA GLU A 131 -11.54 -3.93 -2.97
C GLU A 131 -12.14 -3.48 -1.64
N ARG A 132 -13.26 -2.73 -1.66
CA ARG A 132 -13.97 -2.36 -0.42
C ARG A 132 -14.45 -3.59 0.36
N GLY A 133 -14.91 -4.63 -0.35
CA GLY A 133 -15.28 -5.92 0.24
C GLY A 133 -14.09 -6.61 0.88
N ALA A 134 -12.98 -6.74 0.14
CA ALA A 134 -11.73 -7.32 0.62
C ALA A 134 -11.21 -6.60 1.87
N VAL A 135 -11.12 -5.26 1.84
CA VAL A 135 -10.70 -4.48 3.03
C VAL A 135 -11.66 -4.70 4.19
N ALA A 136 -12.96 -4.81 3.95
CA ALA A 136 -13.92 -5.09 5.02
C ALA A 136 -13.66 -6.46 5.66
N ASP A 137 -13.46 -7.50 4.86
CA ASP A 137 -13.25 -8.87 5.32
C ASP A 137 -11.89 -9.02 6.03
N LEU A 138 -10.80 -8.54 5.42
CA LEU A 138 -9.44 -8.54 5.98
C LEU A 138 -9.35 -7.79 7.32
N THR A 139 -10.18 -6.78 7.55
CA THR A 139 -10.11 -5.98 8.77
C THR A 139 -11.10 -6.43 9.85
N ALA A 140 -12.13 -7.21 9.51
CA ALA A 140 -13.24 -7.56 10.39
C ALA A 140 -12.84 -8.19 11.74
N PRO A 141 -11.78 -9.02 11.83
CA PRO A 141 -11.40 -9.64 13.10
C PRO A 141 -10.71 -8.71 14.10
N PHE A 142 -10.34 -7.49 13.72
CA PHE A 142 -9.55 -6.58 14.57
C PHE A 142 -10.40 -5.53 15.28
N ASP A 143 -10.03 -5.16 16.50
CA ASP A 143 -10.63 -4.01 17.20
C ASP A 143 -10.44 -2.68 16.44
N ALA A 144 -9.42 -2.62 15.58
CA ALA A 144 -9.10 -1.47 14.74
C ALA A 144 -9.87 -1.42 13.42
N ALA A 145 -10.78 -2.37 13.14
CA ALA A 145 -11.45 -2.53 11.85
C ALA A 145 -12.02 -1.22 11.30
N GLU A 146 -12.79 -0.50 12.12
CA GLU A 146 -13.43 0.76 11.73
C GLU A 146 -12.42 1.82 11.31
N ARG A 147 -11.30 1.93 12.03
CA ARG A 147 -10.26 2.91 11.71
C ARG A 147 -9.53 2.56 10.42
N LEU A 148 -9.17 1.28 10.23
CA LEU A 148 -8.47 0.82 9.02
C LEU A 148 -9.34 1.04 7.77
N ARG A 149 -10.62 0.71 7.85
CA ARG A 149 -11.59 0.97 6.77
C ARG A 149 -11.76 2.46 6.51
N ALA A 150 -11.87 3.27 7.56
CA ALA A 150 -12.02 4.71 7.40
C ALA A 150 -10.77 5.37 6.78
N ASP A 151 -9.57 4.91 7.14
CA ASP A 151 -8.31 5.37 6.53
C ASP A 151 -8.30 4.99 5.03
N TRP A 152 -8.61 3.74 4.68
CA TRP A 152 -8.71 3.28 3.28
C TRP A 152 -9.76 4.07 2.48
N GLU A 153 -10.98 4.21 2.97
CA GLU A 153 -12.04 4.96 2.29
C GLU A 153 -11.68 6.44 2.11
N THR A 154 -10.92 7.02 3.04
CA THR A 154 -10.47 8.41 2.96
C THR A 154 -9.42 8.58 1.88
N TYR A 155 -8.50 7.63 1.74
CA TYR A 155 -7.58 7.57 0.62
C TYR A 155 -8.33 7.51 -0.72
N GLU A 156 -9.31 6.61 -0.85
CA GLU A 156 -10.11 6.43 -2.07
C GLU A 156 -10.87 7.69 -2.48
N ARG A 157 -11.48 8.40 -1.51
CA ARG A 157 -12.22 9.64 -1.80
C ARG A 157 -11.34 10.82 -2.18
N ARG A 158 -10.07 10.84 -1.75
CA ARG A 158 -9.10 11.95 -2.00
C ARG A 158 -9.61 13.33 -1.57
N ASP A 159 -10.51 13.37 -0.60
CA ASP A 159 -11.20 14.58 -0.13
C ASP A 159 -10.48 15.28 1.03
N ARG A 160 -9.43 14.66 1.57
CA ARG A 160 -8.59 15.16 2.67
C ARG A 160 -7.18 15.55 2.19
N PRO A 161 -6.54 16.57 2.81
CA PRO A 161 -5.14 16.89 2.53
C PRO A 161 -4.21 15.68 2.65
N GLU A 162 -4.38 14.90 3.70
CA GLU A 162 -3.58 13.70 3.97
C GLU A 162 -3.74 12.67 2.85
N ALA A 163 -4.97 12.41 2.38
CA ALA A 163 -5.24 11.50 1.27
C ALA A 163 -4.63 11.98 -0.06
N ARG A 164 -4.65 13.30 -0.31
CA ARG A 164 -4.01 13.88 -1.50
C ARG A 164 -2.49 13.76 -1.45
N VAL A 165 -1.90 14.00 -0.29
CA VAL A 165 -0.46 13.82 -0.08
C VAL A 165 -0.07 12.36 -0.28
N VAL A 166 -0.81 11.40 0.30
CA VAL A 166 -0.56 9.98 0.10
C VAL A 166 -0.72 9.60 -1.37
N LYS A 167 -1.74 10.09 -2.07
CA LYS A 167 -1.92 9.79 -3.51
C LYS A 167 -0.79 10.37 -4.37
N ASP A 168 -0.34 11.58 -4.07
CA ASP A 168 0.80 12.17 -4.76
C ASP A 168 2.08 11.37 -4.48
N LEU A 169 2.27 10.89 -3.24
CA LEU A 169 3.43 10.09 -2.85
C LEU A 169 3.40 8.66 -3.40
N ASP A 170 2.22 8.05 -3.55
CA ASP A 170 2.00 6.79 -4.26
C ASP A 170 2.51 6.88 -5.70
N VAL A 171 2.14 7.94 -6.42
CA VAL A 171 2.63 8.20 -7.77
C VAL A 171 4.14 8.50 -7.80
N VAL A 172 4.64 9.25 -6.82
CA VAL A 172 6.07 9.57 -6.71
C VAL A 172 6.90 8.32 -6.45
N ASP A 173 6.45 7.39 -5.61
CA ASP A 173 7.12 6.12 -5.33
C ASP A 173 7.27 5.29 -6.62
N MET A 174 6.17 5.11 -7.36
CA MET A 174 6.17 4.43 -8.65
C MET A 174 7.19 5.06 -9.63
N CYS A 175 7.26 6.39 -9.72
CA CYS A 175 8.22 7.08 -10.59
C CYS A 175 9.67 6.99 -10.09
N LEU A 176 9.90 6.98 -8.77
CA LEU A 176 11.21 6.70 -8.19
C LEU A 176 11.63 5.27 -8.52
N GLN A 177 10.70 4.32 -8.47
CA GLN A 177 10.97 2.93 -8.77
C GLN A 177 11.32 2.72 -10.25
N ALA A 178 10.66 3.44 -11.18
CA ALA A 178 11.09 3.49 -12.59
C ALA A 178 12.54 3.95 -12.72
N LEU A 179 12.94 5.01 -12.01
CA LEU A 179 14.32 5.50 -11.99
C LEU A 179 15.31 4.48 -11.37
N VAL A 180 14.87 3.71 -10.37
CA VAL A 180 15.69 2.65 -9.76
C VAL A 180 15.88 1.50 -10.75
N TYR A 181 14.82 1.08 -11.46
CA TYR A 181 14.89 0.04 -12.48
C TYR A 181 15.74 0.46 -13.68
N GLU A 182 15.60 1.71 -14.14
CA GLU A 182 16.45 2.31 -15.19
C GLU A 182 17.93 2.16 -14.85
N ARG A 183 18.34 2.66 -13.69
CA ARG A 183 19.75 2.66 -13.26
C ARG A 183 20.33 1.27 -13.01
N ALA A 184 19.47 0.27 -12.90
CA ALA A 184 19.84 -1.10 -12.63
C ALA A 184 19.71 -1.99 -13.88
N ASP A 185 19.39 -1.42 -15.05
CA ASP A 185 19.17 -2.13 -16.31
C ASP A 185 18.18 -3.30 -16.14
N ARG A 186 17.08 -3.06 -15.41
CA ARG A 186 16.15 -4.12 -14.99
C ARG A 186 15.02 -4.39 -15.97
N TYR A 187 15.04 -3.78 -17.15
CA TYR A 187 14.11 -4.07 -18.22
C TYR A 187 14.86 -4.01 -19.55
N ASP A 188 14.64 -4.98 -20.42
CA ASP A 188 15.27 -5.04 -21.74
C ASP A 188 14.27 -4.58 -22.80
N GLN A 189 14.57 -3.50 -23.52
CA GLN A 189 13.74 -3.07 -24.67
C GLN A 189 13.70 -4.11 -25.80
N ALA A 190 14.66 -5.04 -25.82
CA ALA A 190 14.71 -6.13 -26.79
C ALA A 190 13.72 -7.25 -26.47
N ASP A 191 13.40 -7.50 -25.19
CA ASP A 191 12.45 -8.55 -24.78
C ASP A 191 10.98 -8.11 -24.87
N SER A 192 10.70 -6.80 -24.98
CA SER A 192 9.36 -6.33 -25.36
C SER A 192 9.06 -6.54 -26.85
N SER A 193 10.03 -7.02 -27.64
CA SER A 193 9.81 -7.38 -29.05
C SER A 193 9.45 -8.86 -29.19
N ALA A 194 8.15 -9.15 -29.11
CA ALA A 194 7.38 -10.20 -29.81
C ALA A 194 7.92 -11.64 -30.03
N ASP A 195 9.08 -12.05 -29.51
CA ASP A 195 9.75 -13.30 -29.91
C ASP A 195 10.17 -14.20 -28.73
N ASP A 196 9.73 -13.94 -27.48
CA ASP A 196 9.81 -14.94 -26.40
C ASP A 196 8.67 -15.98 -26.54
N PRO A 197 8.96 -17.24 -26.92
CA PRO A 197 7.94 -18.26 -27.13
C PRO A 197 7.37 -18.81 -25.82
N THR A 198 7.78 -18.29 -24.65
CA THR A 198 7.31 -18.77 -23.34
C THR A 198 6.16 -17.96 -22.75
N THR A 199 5.84 -16.78 -23.30
CA THR A 199 4.66 -15.98 -22.94
C THR A 199 3.41 -16.28 -23.79
N ASP A 200 3.55 -17.07 -24.86
CA ASP A 200 2.43 -17.55 -25.69
C ASP A 200 1.73 -18.79 -25.08
N ASP A 201 1.38 -18.74 -23.78
CA ASP A 201 0.33 -19.63 -23.26
C ASP A 201 -1.02 -18.91 -23.33
N PRO A 202 -1.84 -19.16 -24.36
CA PRO A 202 -3.16 -18.54 -24.50
C PRO A 202 -4.15 -18.99 -23.41
N ALA A 203 -3.78 -19.90 -22.51
CA ALA A 203 -4.57 -20.27 -21.34
C ALA A 203 -4.28 -19.40 -20.10
N SER A 204 -3.25 -18.55 -20.11
CA SER A 204 -2.83 -17.76 -18.95
C SER A 204 -3.63 -16.46 -18.74
N GLY A 205 -4.27 -15.93 -19.80
CA GLY A 205 -5.01 -14.67 -19.72
C GLY A 205 -4.16 -13.43 -19.41
N ALA A 206 -2.82 -13.54 -19.45
CA ALA A 206 -1.92 -12.41 -19.20
C ALA A 206 -1.92 -11.44 -20.40
N PRO A 207 -1.95 -10.11 -20.19
CA PRO A 207 -1.87 -9.13 -21.27
C PRO A 207 -0.54 -9.22 -22.02
N THR A 208 -0.57 -8.99 -23.34
CA THR A 208 0.63 -8.99 -24.19
C THR A 208 1.34 -7.63 -24.15
N ALA A 209 2.65 -7.62 -24.44
CA ALA A 209 3.51 -6.42 -24.45
C ALA A 209 3.07 -5.35 -25.48
N ASP A 210 2.19 -5.67 -26.42
CA ASP A 210 1.80 -4.83 -27.56
C ASP A 210 0.92 -3.63 -27.15
N ALA A 211 0.31 -3.67 -25.95
CA ALA A 211 -0.48 -2.57 -25.39
C ALA A 211 0.31 -1.28 -25.12
N PHE A 212 1.65 -1.34 -25.21
CA PHE A 212 2.57 -0.32 -24.69
C PHE A 212 3.55 0.24 -25.72
N ALA A 213 3.42 -0.15 -26.99
CA ALA A 213 4.31 0.22 -28.08
C ALA A 213 4.37 1.73 -28.41
N GLU A 214 3.55 2.58 -27.77
CA GLU A 214 3.54 4.04 -27.98
C GLU A 214 4.65 4.78 -27.21
N TYR A 215 5.23 4.18 -26.16
CA TYR A 215 6.20 4.86 -25.28
C TYR A 215 7.55 4.15 -25.24
N ASP A 216 8.63 4.92 -25.37
CA ASP A 216 10.00 4.42 -25.19
C ASP A 216 10.26 4.13 -23.70
N ALA A 217 10.87 2.99 -23.39
CA ALA A 217 11.25 2.62 -22.02
C ALA A 217 10.07 2.70 -21.02
N LEU A 218 10.32 3.28 -19.83
CA LEU A 218 9.35 3.49 -18.76
C LEU A 218 8.71 4.89 -18.79
N ASP A 219 8.79 5.62 -19.91
CA ASP A 219 8.25 7.01 -20.03
C ASP A 219 6.75 7.11 -19.72
N GLU A 220 5.98 6.07 -20.05
CA GLU A 220 4.53 6.06 -19.80
C GLU A 220 4.21 6.34 -18.32
N PHE A 221 4.98 5.76 -17.40
CA PHE A 221 4.76 5.95 -15.97
C PHE A 221 4.80 7.43 -15.59
N PHE A 222 5.69 8.21 -16.21
CA PHE A 222 5.79 9.65 -15.99
C PHE A 222 4.67 10.45 -16.70
N VAL A 223 4.27 10.04 -17.91
CA VAL A 223 3.16 10.69 -18.64
C VAL A 223 1.84 10.54 -17.89
N THR A 224 1.61 9.35 -17.34
CA THR A 224 0.38 9.02 -16.61
C THR A 224 0.40 9.62 -15.21
N ALA A 225 1.53 9.56 -14.51
CA ALA A 225 1.76 10.19 -13.21
C ALA A 225 1.37 11.67 -13.19
N ARG A 226 1.77 12.44 -14.21
CA ARG A 226 1.47 13.89 -14.30
C ARG A 226 -0.03 14.22 -14.23
N ARG A 227 -0.90 13.29 -14.64
CA ARG A 227 -2.37 13.47 -14.60
C ARG A 227 -2.97 13.16 -13.23
N SER A 228 -2.27 12.36 -12.43
CA SER A 228 -2.74 11.83 -11.16
C SER A 228 -2.33 12.70 -9.96
N VAL A 229 -1.19 13.40 -10.06
CA VAL A 229 -0.68 14.29 -9.01
C VAL A 229 -1.50 15.57 -8.90
N SER A 230 -1.94 15.88 -7.68
CA SER A 230 -2.90 16.93 -7.39
C SER A 230 -2.28 18.21 -6.79
N THR A 231 -1.18 18.08 -6.02
CA THR A 231 -0.56 19.18 -5.28
C THR A 231 0.55 19.89 -6.08
N GLU A 232 0.93 21.10 -5.71
CA GLU A 232 2.07 21.78 -6.33
C GLU A 232 3.40 21.11 -5.91
N THR A 233 3.48 20.71 -4.65
CA THR A 233 4.64 20.02 -4.07
C THR A 233 4.92 18.69 -4.77
N GLY A 234 3.90 17.85 -4.93
CA GLY A 234 3.99 16.56 -5.63
C GLY A 234 4.43 16.73 -7.08
N ARG A 235 3.92 17.75 -7.80
CA ARG A 235 4.35 18.04 -9.19
C ARG A 235 5.82 18.41 -9.23
N SER A 236 6.30 19.21 -8.28
CA SER A 236 7.70 19.60 -8.20
C SER A 236 8.62 18.39 -7.95
N HIS A 237 8.21 17.46 -7.08
CA HIS A 237 8.95 16.22 -6.86
C HIS A 237 9.00 15.38 -8.14
N LEU A 238 7.86 15.17 -8.79
CA LEU A 238 7.75 14.40 -10.02
C LEU A 238 8.63 14.97 -11.14
N ASP A 239 8.63 16.28 -11.35
CA ASP A 239 9.47 16.93 -12.37
C ASP A 239 10.96 16.68 -12.12
N ARG A 240 11.42 16.78 -10.87
CA ARG A 240 12.82 16.51 -10.51
C ARG A 240 13.21 15.05 -10.69
N ILE A 241 12.30 14.12 -10.40
CA ILE A 241 12.55 12.68 -10.58
C ILE A 241 12.62 12.36 -12.08
N HIS A 242 11.70 12.90 -12.86
CA HIS A 242 11.68 12.75 -14.31
C HIS A 242 12.99 13.27 -14.95
N ASP A 243 13.48 14.45 -14.55
CA ASP A 243 14.76 14.97 -15.03
C ASP A 243 15.93 14.01 -14.73
N ARG A 244 15.90 13.32 -13.58
CA ARG A 244 16.93 12.33 -13.20
C ARG A 244 16.78 11.01 -13.95
N TYR A 245 15.56 10.63 -14.31
CA TYR A 245 15.26 9.46 -15.12
C TYR A 245 15.74 9.65 -16.55
N VAL A 246 15.36 10.75 -17.20
CA VAL A 246 15.85 11.10 -18.55
C VAL A 246 17.38 11.15 -18.57
N ALA A 247 18.00 11.79 -17.58
CA ALA A 247 19.45 11.85 -17.50
C ALA A 247 20.13 10.47 -17.29
N ALA A 248 19.48 9.51 -16.63
CA ALA A 248 20.00 8.16 -16.47
C ALA A 248 19.91 7.39 -17.79
N ARG A 249 18.71 7.35 -18.38
CA ARG A 249 18.45 6.71 -19.67
C ARG A 249 19.38 7.20 -20.77
N ASP A 250 19.54 8.52 -20.89
CA ASP A 250 20.35 9.12 -21.95
C ASP A 250 21.88 8.93 -21.72
N HIS A 251 22.33 8.51 -20.53
CA HIS A 251 23.74 8.17 -20.28
C HIS A 251 24.11 6.76 -20.76
N ASP A 252 23.13 5.87 -20.92
CA ASP A 252 23.33 4.49 -21.36
C ASP A 252 23.19 4.32 -22.88
N ASP A 253 22.94 5.40 -23.64
CA ASP A 253 22.94 5.42 -25.11
C ASP A 253 24.31 5.90 -25.65
N PRO A 254 25.24 5.00 -26.04
CA PRO A 254 26.51 5.41 -26.63
C PRO A 254 26.29 5.92 -28.05
N ALA A 255 26.55 7.23 -28.26
CA ALA A 255 26.60 7.88 -29.57
C ALA A 255 27.47 7.16 -30.62
#